data_AF-A0A925CQK3-F1
#
_entry.id   AF-A0A925CQK3-F1
#
_cell.length_a   1.000
_cell.length_b   1.000
_cell.length_c   1.000
_cell.angle_alpha   90.00
_cell.angle_beta   90.00
_cell.angle_gamma   90.00
#
_symmetry.space_group_name_H-M   'P 1'
#
loop_
_entity.id
_entity.type
_entity.pdbx_description
1 polymer ?
#
loop_
_entity_poly.entity_id
_entity_poly.type
_entity_poly.pdbx_seq_one_letter_code
_entity_poly.pdbx_strand_id
1 'polypeptide(L)'
;MRRPQSALAVVIAAMMWSGSLAAQQDRTPVQRPGGPWPIKTREHVDLWLHGFALLSADTSQIPLFRRGYRDSMIVVRNSAQQATRLDTVRVALQQTLASTPQLLNAQFYALHFTNYGTLRVSLQLLTQSKGDVKAVRDKDQQRFVALAANYFSTAPEREFAEQFSIGLESESQRFHHANWLETQRTRAPVLARADSLWRSVWFPKLAGFLRGTQQRNGEIIVSPVVEGEGRTITADPAVGTTMVVTLPPSVDRTVEVLYGIVHEATGSFAAVAVTENITPRQKTAGAGDRLQTAAALRAGLLLLQRTLPAEADGYARFYLRLLGLPQPAAGAAASSLEAAMPISPEILETMKKQLDLYLGGL
;
A
#
# COMPACT_ATOMS: atom_id res chain seq x y z
N MET A 1 8.39 -24.22 -67.54
CA MET A 1 9.00 -23.09 -66.82
C MET A 1 8.11 -22.69 -65.65
N ARG A 2 8.69 -22.54 -64.45
CA ARG A 2 8.26 -21.74 -63.28
C ARG A 2 6.82 -21.89 -62.70
N ARG A 3 6.76 -22.44 -61.47
CA ARG A 3 5.90 -21.98 -60.34
C ARG A 3 6.22 -20.49 -60.01
N PRO A 4 5.40 -19.68 -59.29
CA PRO A 4 4.72 -20.08 -58.04
C PRO A 4 3.40 -19.37 -57.61
N GLN A 5 2.79 -19.93 -56.55
CA GLN A 5 2.15 -19.32 -55.35
C GLN A 5 1.34 -18.02 -55.45
N SER A 6 0.18 -17.97 -54.77
CA SER A 6 -0.09 -16.98 -53.70
C SER A 6 -1.27 -17.38 -52.81
N ALA A 7 -0.99 -17.40 -51.51
CA ALA A 7 -1.91 -17.66 -50.42
C ALA A 7 -2.73 -16.41 -50.08
N LEU A 8 -4.00 -16.61 -49.70
CA LEU A 8 -4.86 -15.58 -49.13
C LEU A 8 -4.38 -15.28 -47.70
N ALA A 9 -3.70 -14.16 -47.52
CA ALA A 9 -3.42 -13.59 -46.20
C ALA A 9 -4.58 -12.69 -45.78
N VAL A 10 -5.26 -13.05 -44.69
CA VAL A 10 -6.23 -12.18 -44.01
C VAL A 10 -5.43 -11.13 -43.24
N VAL A 11 -5.49 -9.89 -43.71
CA VAL A 11 -4.93 -8.71 -43.04
C VAL A 11 -5.92 -8.27 -41.95
N ILE A 12 -5.57 -8.53 -40.69
CA ILE A 12 -6.20 -7.84 -39.55
C ILE A 12 -5.46 -6.51 -39.40
N ALA A 13 -6.14 -5.43 -39.77
CA ALA A 13 -5.65 -4.07 -39.61
C ALA A 13 -5.58 -3.71 -38.11
N ALA A 14 -4.35 -3.63 -37.59
CA ALA A 14 -4.08 -2.99 -36.31
C ALA A 14 -4.21 -1.47 -36.50
N MET A 15 -5.29 -0.88 -35.97
CA MET A 15 -5.36 0.57 -35.76
C MET A 15 -4.37 0.95 -34.66
N MET A 16 -3.17 1.35 -35.08
CA MET A 16 -2.17 1.96 -34.24
C MET A 16 -2.66 3.34 -33.79
N TRP A 17 -3.05 3.45 -32.53
CA TRP A 17 -3.03 4.72 -31.81
C TRP A 17 -1.56 5.04 -31.51
N SER A 18 -0.91 5.72 -32.45
CA SER A 18 0.34 6.45 -32.23
C SER A 18 0.01 7.75 -31.46
N GLY A 19 -0.35 7.60 -30.20
CA GLY A 19 -0.29 8.68 -29.22
C GLY A 19 1.12 8.72 -28.67
N SER A 20 1.89 9.74 -29.06
CA SER A 20 3.23 10.02 -28.54
C SER A 20 3.22 10.04 -27.00
N LEU A 21 3.76 9.00 -26.36
CA LEU A 21 4.03 8.92 -24.92
C LEU A 21 5.22 9.81 -24.49
N ALA A 22 5.47 10.89 -25.24
CA ALA A 22 6.51 11.88 -24.99
C ALA A 22 5.87 13.18 -24.49
N ALA A 23 5.23 13.12 -23.32
CA ALA A 23 4.81 14.30 -22.57
C ALA A 23 4.79 13.99 -21.08
N GLN A 24 5.91 13.50 -20.53
CA GLN A 24 6.10 13.48 -19.08
C GLN A 24 7.58 13.54 -18.69
N GLN A 25 8.30 14.50 -19.25
CA GLN A 25 9.62 14.92 -18.78
C GLN A 25 9.76 16.43 -18.89
N ASP A 26 9.05 17.16 -18.03
CA ASP A 26 9.58 18.41 -17.49
C ASP A 26 10.13 18.07 -16.10
N ARG A 27 11.43 17.74 -16.04
CA ARG A 27 12.17 17.53 -14.78
C ARG A 27 13.21 18.63 -14.65
N THR A 28 12.78 19.83 -14.26
CA THR A 28 13.64 20.74 -13.51
C THR A 28 13.84 20.16 -12.09
N PRO A 29 15.07 20.09 -11.54
CA PRO A 29 15.27 19.62 -10.19
C PRO A 29 14.82 20.70 -9.20
N VAL A 30 13.57 20.63 -8.74
CA VAL A 30 13.09 21.45 -7.63
C VAL A 30 13.30 20.68 -6.32
N GLN A 31 14.48 20.79 -5.72
CA GLN A 31 14.62 20.75 -4.25
C GLN A 31 13.98 22.06 -3.73
N ARG A 32 12.98 22.14 -2.85
CA ARG A 32 12.20 21.21 -2.01
C ARG A 32 10.74 21.73 -1.94
N PRO A 33 9.82 21.02 -1.25
CA PRO A 33 9.49 21.53 0.07
C PRO A 33 9.60 20.45 1.15
N GLY A 34 10.37 20.72 2.20
CA GLY A 34 10.30 20.00 3.47
C GLY A 34 9.05 20.38 4.26
N GLY A 35 7.90 20.43 3.56
CA GLY A 35 6.59 20.77 4.07
C GLY A 35 5.72 19.54 4.24
N PRO A 36 4.50 19.70 4.79
CA PRO A 36 3.61 18.58 5.06
C PRO A 36 3.28 17.83 3.77
N TRP A 37 3.42 16.50 3.84
CA TRP A 37 3.07 15.62 2.74
C TRP A 37 1.57 15.77 2.40
N PRO A 38 1.19 15.81 1.10
CA PRO A 38 -0.22 15.90 0.74
C PRO A 38 -0.96 14.63 1.15
N ILE A 39 -2.15 14.80 1.75
CA ILE A 39 -3.13 13.72 1.94
C ILE A 39 -4.12 13.76 0.78
N LYS A 40 -4.26 12.64 0.07
CA LYS A 40 -5.13 12.54 -1.11
C LYS A 40 -5.70 11.13 -1.27
N THR A 41 -6.57 10.95 -2.26
CA THR A 41 -7.10 9.65 -2.66
C THR A 41 -6.62 9.30 -4.06
N ARG A 42 -6.60 8.01 -4.39
CA ARG A 42 -6.20 7.53 -5.72
C ARG A 42 -7.03 6.32 -6.11
N GLU A 43 -7.89 6.52 -7.11
CA GLU A 43 -8.82 5.48 -7.56
C GLU A 43 -8.11 4.18 -7.97
N HIS A 44 -7.00 4.26 -8.71
CA HIS A 44 -6.31 3.05 -9.18
C HIS A 44 -5.67 2.25 -8.05
N VAL A 45 -5.25 2.93 -6.97
CA VAL A 45 -4.72 2.27 -5.77
C VAL A 45 -5.87 1.59 -5.02
N ASP A 46 -6.99 2.29 -4.86
CA ASP A 46 -8.20 1.72 -4.25
C ASP A 46 -8.72 0.51 -5.04
N LEU A 47 -8.77 0.59 -6.38
CA LEU A 47 -9.19 -0.50 -7.26
C LEU A 47 -8.28 -1.72 -7.11
N TRP A 48 -6.97 -1.51 -7.09
CA TRP A 48 -5.99 -2.58 -6.94
C TRP A 48 -6.14 -3.28 -5.58
N LEU A 49 -6.20 -2.50 -4.49
CA LEU A 49 -6.37 -3.02 -3.15
C LEU A 49 -7.75 -3.67 -2.96
N HIS A 50 -8.80 -3.13 -3.58
CA HIS A 50 -10.13 -3.73 -3.62
C HIS A 50 -10.06 -5.14 -4.20
N GLY A 51 -9.38 -5.34 -5.33
CA GLY A 51 -9.17 -6.65 -5.92
C GLY A 51 -8.50 -7.63 -4.96
N PHE A 52 -7.41 -7.22 -4.31
CA PHE A 52 -6.74 -8.07 -3.31
C PHE A 52 -7.63 -8.37 -2.10
N ALA A 53 -8.42 -7.40 -1.63
CA ALA A 53 -9.35 -7.59 -0.52
C ALA A 53 -10.49 -8.57 -0.86
N LEU A 54 -10.91 -8.64 -2.13
CA LEU A 54 -11.90 -9.62 -2.58
C LEU A 54 -11.33 -11.03 -2.74
N LEU A 55 -10.03 -11.14 -3.03
CA LEU A 55 -9.36 -12.42 -3.29
C LEU A 55 -8.80 -13.05 -2.02
N SER A 56 -8.11 -12.27 -1.19
CA SER A 56 -7.34 -12.78 -0.05
C SER A 56 -8.23 -13.14 1.16
N ALA A 57 -7.75 -14.09 1.95
CA ALA A 57 -8.22 -14.31 3.32
C ALA A 57 -7.27 -13.55 4.24
N ASP A 58 -7.75 -12.46 4.81
CA ASP A 58 -6.94 -11.66 5.74
C ASP A 58 -6.79 -12.41 7.07
N THR A 59 -5.56 -12.86 7.34
CA THR A 59 -5.18 -13.63 8.53
C THR A 59 -4.10 -12.93 9.35
N SER A 60 -3.75 -11.69 9.00
CA SER A 60 -2.75 -10.94 9.73
C SER A 60 -3.25 -10.54 11.11
N GLN A 61 -2.31 -10.39 12.04
CA GLN A 61 -2.63 -10.01 13.41
C GLN A 61 -3.28 -8.62 13.48
N ILE A 62 -2.72 -7.66 12.74
CA ILE A 62 -3.36 -6.38 12.44
C ILE A 62 -3.91 -6.47 11.02
N PRO A 63 -5.22 -6.23 10.79
CA PRO A 63 -5.84 -6.43 9.48
C PRO A 63 -5.15 -5.63 8.37
N LEU A 64 -4.80 -6.33 7.28
CA LEU A 64 -4.37 -5.72 6.03
C LEU A 64 -5.53 -4.96 5.39
N PHE A 65 -6.72 -5.56 5.38
CA PHE A 65 -7.91 -4.96 4.80
C PHE A 65 -8.94 -4.72 5.89
N ARG A 66 -9.82 -3.73 5.66
CA ARG A 66 -10.89 -3.42 6.60
C ARG A 66 -11.73 -4.67 6.88
N ARG A 67 -11.93 -5.01 8.15
CA ARG A 67 -12.74 -6.17 8.54
C ARG A 67 -14.14 -6.06 7.93
N GLY A 68 -14.63 -7.17 7.36
CA GLY A 68 -15.91 -7.23 6.67
C GLY A 68 -15.98 -6.46 5.34
N TYR A 69 -14.85 -5.95 4.81
CA TYR A 69 -14.84 -5.23 3.53
C TYR A 69 -15.40 -6.08 2.39
N ARG A 70 -14.89 -7.30 2.23
CA ARG A 70 -15.34 -8.23 1.19
C ARG A 70 -16.85 -8.47 1.26
N ASP A 71 -17.38 -8.78 2.44
CA ASP A 71 -18.81 -9.03 2.63
C ASP A 71 -19.65 -7.78 2.33
N SER A 72 -19.19 -6.61 2.78
CA SER A 72 -19.85 -5.33 2.48
C SER A 72 -19.90 -5.06 0.97
N MET A 73 -18.82 -5.35 0.25
CA MET A 73 -18.77 -5.16 -1.20
C MET A 73 -19.64 -6.17 -1.94
N ILE A 74 -19.77 -7.41 -1.46
CA ILE A 74 -20.72 -8.38 -2.02
C ILE A 74 -22.15 -7.85 -1.91
N VAL A 75 -22.54 -7.32 -0.75
CA VAL A 75 -23.88 -6.73 -0.56
C VAL A 75 -24.11 -5.53 -1.50
N VAL A 76 -23.16 -4.60 -1.57
CA VAL A 76 -23.28 -3.41 -2.43
C VAL A 76 -23.34 -3.81 -3.90
N ARG A 77 -22.48 -4.73 -4.36
CA ARG A 77 -22.46 -5.22 -5.75
C ARG A 77 -23.75 -5.95 -6.12
N ASN A 78 -24.28 -6.78 -5.22
CA ASN A 78 -25.56 -7.47 -5.41
C ASN A 78 -26.72 -6.49 -5.52
N SER A 79 -26.75 -5.46 -4.68
CA SER A 79 -27.79 -4.42 -4.74
C SER A 79 -27.76 -3.63 -6.05
N ALA A 80 -26.57 -3.46 -6.62
CA ALA A 80 -26.36 -2.80 -7.92
C ALA A 80 -26.51 -3.75 -9.12
N GLN A 81 -26.79 -5.04 -8.88
CA GLN A 81 -26.89 -6.10 -9.90
C GLN A 81 -25.68 -6.17 -10.84
N GLN A 82 -24.48 -5.89 -10.33
CA GLN A 82 -23.25 -5.86 -11.13
C GLN A 82 -22.50 -7.18 -11.05
N ALA A 83 -22.39 -7.88 -12.20
CA ALA A 83 -21.46 -8.98 -12.40
C ALA A 83 -20.31 -8.53 -13.29
N THR A 84 -19.08 -8.91 -12.93
CA THR A 84 -17.86 -8.47 -13.63
C THR A 84 -16.99 -9.64 -14.01
N ARG A 85 -16.00 -9.40 -14.88
CA ARG A 85 -15.04 -10.44 -15.23
C ARG A 85 -14.22 -10.91 -14.02
N LEU A 86 -14.03 -10.07 -13.01
CA LEU A 86 -13.35 -10.46 -11.78
C LEU A 86 -14.05 -11.63 -11.08
N ASP A 87 -15.39 -11.67 -11.08
CA ASP A 87 -16.15 -12.78 -10.51
C ASP A 87 -15.87 -14.11 -11.22
N THR A 88 -15.73 -14.05 -12.56
CA THR A 88 -15.51 -15.24 -13.39
C THR A 88 -14.14 -15.87 -13.17
N VAL A 89 -13.11 -15.06 -12.92
CA VAL A 89 -11.73 -15.53 -12.70
C VAL A 89 -11.38 -15.67 -11.21
N ARG A 90 -12.29 -15.29 -10.30
CA ARG A 90 -12.02 -15.18 -8.85
C ARG A 90 -11.46 -16.47 -8.27
N VAL A 91 -12.09 -17.61 -8.55
CA VAL A 91 -11.70 -18.90 -7.97
C VAL A 91 -10.29 -19.29 -8.40
N ALA A 92 -9.95 -19.12 -9.68
CA ALA A 92 -8.62 -19.40 -10.20
C ALA A 92 -7.57 -18.47 -9.56
N LEU A 93 -7.86 -17.16 -9.47
CA LEU A 93 -6.98 -16.20 -8.81
C LEU A 93 -6.76 -16.53 -7.32
N GLN A 94 -7.82 -16.94 -6.61
CA GLN A 94 -7.74 -17.36 -5.21
C GLN A 94 -6.90 -18.62 -5.03
N GLN A 95 -7.04 -19.60 -5.92
CA GLN A 95 -6.22 -20.81 -5.91
C GLN A 95 -4.74 -20.49 -6.12
N THR A 96 -4.41 -19.63 -7.09
CA THR A 96 -3.03 -19.20 -7.33
C THR A 96 -2.46 -18.42 -6.14
N LEU A 97 -3.24 -17.54 -5.52
CA LEU A 97 -2.81 -16.81 -4.33
C LEU A 97 -2.56 -17.74 -3.14
N ALA A 98 -3.38 -18.78 -2.97
CA ALA A 98 -3.21 -19.78 -1.92
C ALA A 98 -1.98 -20.69 -2.15
N SER A 99 -1.69 -21.06 -3.40
CA SER A 99 -0.50 -21.85 -3.73
C SER A 99 0.79 -21.03 -3.70
N THR A 100 0.68 -19.71 -3.81
CA THR A 100 1.80 -18.78 -4.00
C THR A 100 1.66 -17.59 -3.05
N PRO A 101 1.81 -17.77 -1.72
CA PRO A 101 1.48 -16.74 -0.73
C PRO A 101 2.27 -15.42 -0.91
N GLN A 102 3.47 -15.47 -1.49
CA GLN A 102 4.27 -14.29 -1.78
C GLN A 102 3.61 -13.32 -2.77
N LEU A 103 2.65 -13.79 -3.58
CA LEU A 103 1.87 -12.92 -4.48
C LEU A 103 1.07 -11.86 -3.72
N LEU A 104 0.81 -12.05 -2.42
CA LEU A 104 0.18 -11.01 -1.61
C LEU A 104 1.01 -9.72 -1.59
N ASN A 105 2.33 -9.80 -1.74
CA ASN A 105 3.21 -8.63 -1.86
C ASN A 105 2.91 -7.78 -3.11
N ALA A 106 2.27 -8.35 -4.13
CA ALA A 106 1.84 -7.58 -5.29
C ALA A 106 0.75 -6.55 -4.97
N GLN A 107 0.15 -6.56 -3.77
CA GLN A 107 -0.71 -5.46 -3.30
C GLN A 107 0.02 -4.09 -3.30
N PHE A 108 1.35 -4.09 -3.18
CA PHE A 108 2.16 -2.87 -3.22
C PHE A 108 2.45 -2.36 -4.64
N TYR A 109 2.16 -3.16 -5.67
CA TYR A 109 2.54 -2.85 -7.04
C TYR A 109 1.91 -1.54 -7.55
N ALA A 110 0.64 -1.27 -7.21
CA ALA A 110 -0.07 -0.07 -7.67
C ALA A 110 0.52 1.26 -7.15
N LEU A 111 1.28 1.22 -6.05
CA LEU A 111 1.89 2.41 -5.46
C LEU A 111 3.00 3.00 -6.34
N HIS A 112 3.58 2.21 -7.24
CA HIS A 112 4.62 2.67 -8.18
C HIS A 112 4.07 3.50 -9.34
N PHE A 113 2.75 3.60 -9.47
CA PHE A 113 2.09 4.23 -10.63
C PHE A 113 1.23 5.41 -10.22
N THR A 114 1.13 6.37 -11.14
CA THR A 114 0.27 7.56 -10.97
C THR A 114 -1.16 7.35 -11.47
N ASN A 115 -1.38 6.37 -12.33
CA ASN A 115 -2.68 6.04 -12.90
C ASN A 115 -2.77 4.56 -13.32
N TYR A 116 -3.99 4.07 -13.51
CA TYR A 116 -4.23 2.66 -13.86
C TYR A 116 -3.75 2.27 -15.26
N GLY A 117 -3.81 3.20 -16.23
CA GLY A 117 -3.36 2.94 -17.61
C GLY A 117 -1.89 2.55 -17.69
N THR A 118 -1.00 3.30 -17.02
CA THR A 118 0.44 3.00 -16.97
C THR A 118 0.71 1.67 -16.27
N LEU A 119 -0.01 1.37 -15.19
CA LEU A 119 0.06 0.07 -14.49
C LEU A 119 -0.27 -1.08 -15.45
N ARG A 120 -1.39 -0.96 -16.18
CA ARG A 120 -1.82 -1.96 -17.16
C ARG A 120 -0.78 -2.18 -18.27
N VAL A 121 -0.21 -1.09 -18.80
CA VAL A 121 0.85 -1.17 -19.81
C VAL A 121 2.05 -1.93 -19.26
N SER A 122 2.45 -1.70 -18.02
CA SER A 122 3.55 -2.44 -17.39
C SER A 122 3.29 -3.95 -17.30
N LEU A 123 2.07 -4.38 -16.97
CA LEU A 123 1.69 -5.80 -16.93
C LEU A 123 1.55 -6.42 -18.33
N GLN A 124 1.08 -5.65 -19.31
CA GLN A 124 1.01 -6.08 -20.69
C GLN A 124 2.41 -6.32 -21.25
N LEU A 125 3.36 -5.40 -21.00
CA LEU A 125 4.75 -5.55 -21.41
C LEU A 125 5.40 -6.79 -20.76
N LEU A 126 5.16 -7.00 -19.47
CA LEU A 126 5.64 -8.19 -18.75
C LEU A 126 5.17 -9.50 -19.40
N THR A 127 3.90 -9.55 -19.81
CA THR A 127 3.30 -10.72 -20.44
C THR A 127 3.87 -10.95 -21.84
N GLN A 128 3.96 -9.89 -22.65
CA GLN A 128 4.51 -9.94 -24.01
C GLN A 128 5.98 -10.34 -24.04
N SER A 129 6.78 -9.85 -23.09
CA SER A 129 8.20 -10.18 -22.96
C SER A 129 8.46 -11.48 -22.21
N LYS A 130 7.42 -12.12 -21.66
CA LYS A 130 7.53 -13.29 -20.77
C LYS A 130 8.45 -13.05 -19.56
N GLY A 131 8.59 -11.81 -19.11
CA GLY A 131 9.52 -11.40 -18.05
C GLY A 131 10.95 -11.12 -18.51
N ASP A 132 11.28 -11.27 -19.79
CA ASP A 132 12.62 -10.95 -20.29
C ASP A 132 12.77 -9.44 -20.54
N VAL A 133 13.52 -8.78 -19.66
CA VAL A 133 13.85 -7.36 -19.78
C VAL A 133 14.60 -7.08 -21.09
N LYS A 134 15.46 -7.98 -21.55
CA LYS A 134 16.29 -7.77 -22.76
C LYS A 134 15.49 -7.89 -24.05
N ALA A 135 14.32 -8.52 -24.01
CA ALA A 135 13.41 -8.61 -25.16
C ALA A 135 12.80 -7.25 -25.53
N VAL A 136 12.81 -6.29 -24.60
CA VAL A 136 12.29 -4.93 -24.80
C VAL A 136 13.44 -4.00 -25.12
N ARG A 137 13.32 -3.20 -26.19
CA ARG A 137 14.41 -2.29 -26.63
C ARG A 137 14.42 -0.95 -25.92
N ASP A 138 13.23 -0.45 -25.57
CA ASP A 138 13.08 0.85 -24.92
C ASP A 138 13.45 0.79 -23.44
N LYS A 139 14.31 1.72 -22.97
CA LYS A 139 14.84 1.71 -21.61
C LYS A 139 13.78 1.97 -20.54
N ASP A 140 12.76 2.77 -20.83
CA ASP A 140 11.69 3.03 -19.88
C ASP A 140 10.73 1.84 -19.81
N GLN A 141 10.44 1.19 -20.94
CA GLN A 141 9.69 -0.06 -20.96
C GLN A 141 10.45 -1.21 -20.27
N GLN A 142 11.78 -1.27 -20.40
CA GLN A 142 12.61 -2.22 -19.64
C GLN A 142 12.44 -2.06 -18.13
N ARG A 143 12.34 -0.81 -17.64
CA ARG A 143 12.09 -0.54 -16.21
C ARG A 143 10.74 -1.06 -15.77
N PHE A 144 9.70 -0.90 -16.60
CA PHE A 144 8.37 -1.47 -16.32
C PHE A 144 8.39 -3.00 -16.24
N VAL A 145 9.06 -3.66 -17.18
CA VAL A 145 9.20 -5.13 -17.14
C VAL A 145 9.97 -5.58 -15.91
N ALA A 146 11.10 -4.94 -15.60
CA ALA A 146 11.91 -5.27 -14.43
C ALA A 146 11.13 -5.08 -13.12
N LEU A 147 10.40 -3.97 -12.98
CA LEU A 147 9.56 -3.71 -11.83
C LEU A 147 8.46 -4.77 -11.69
N ALA A 148 7.73 -5.07 -12.77
CA ALA A 148 6.66 -6.06 -12.73
C ALA A 148 7.19 -7.47 -12.46
N ALA A 149 8.35 -7.83 -13.01
CA ALA A 149 9.00 -9.12 -12.79
C ALA A 149 9.43 -9.35 -11.33
N ASN A 150 9.68 -8.28 -10.56
CA ASN A 150 9.95 -8.39 -9.11
C ASN A 150 8.73 -8.87 -8.31
N TYR A 151 7.51 -8.64 -8.82
CA TYR A 151 6.27 -9.09 -8.19
C TYR A 151 5.68 -10.35 -8.85
N PHE A 152 5.95 -10.55 -10.15
CA PHE A 152 5.39 -11.63 -10.96
C PHE A 152 6.49 -12.33 -11.76
N SER A 153 7.29 -13.10 -11.04
CA SER A 153 8.54 -13.70 -11.53
C SER A 153 8.33 -14.99 -12.33
N THR A 154 7.32 -15.79 -11.98
CA THR A 154 7.04 -17.09 -12.62
C THR A 154 5.93 -16.99 -13.66
N ALA A 155 5.78 -17.99 -14.53
CA ALA A 155 4.72 -18.01 -15.52
C ALA A 155 3.29 -17.98 -14.90
N PRO A 156 2.99 -18.76 -13.85
CA PRO A 156 1.70 -18.66 -13.16
C PRO A 156 1.44 -17.29 -12.52
N GLU A 157 2.47 -16.65 -11.97
CA GLU A 157 2.36 -15.30 -11.38
C GLU A 157 2.07 -14.24 -12.46
N ARG A 158 2.66 -14.37 -13.66
CA ARG A 158 2.36 -13.48 -14.79
C ARG A 158 0.95 -13.67 -15.33
N GLU A 159 0.49 -14.92 -15.46
CA GLU A 159 -0.88 -15.23 -15.86
C GLU A 159 -1.89 -14.69 -14.84
N PHE A 160 -1.59 -14.82 -13.54
CA PHE A 160 -2.35 -14.18 -12.47
C PHE A 160 -2.43 -12.67 -12.68
N ALA A 161 -1.31 -12.00 -12.92
CA ALA A 161 -1.27 -10.54 -13.11
C ALA A 161 -2.11 -10.09 -14.31
N GLU A 162 -2.06 -10.83 -15.42
CA GLU A 162 -2.86 -10.57 -16.62
C GLU A 162 -4.35 -10.72 -16.33
N GLN A 163 -4.79 -11.87 -15.81
CA GLN A 163 -6.20 -12.12 -15.52
C GLN A 163 -6.75 -11.16 -14.46
N PHE A 164 -5.95 -10.84 -13.45
CA PHE A 164 -6.30 -9.89 -12.40
C PHE A 164 -6.48 -8.48 -12.98
N SER A 165 -5.55 -8.00 -13.79
CA SER A 165 -5.63 -6.69 -14.47
C SER A 165 -6.86 -6.57 -15.37
N ILE A 166 -7.15 -7.62 -16.15
CA ILE A 166 -8.35 -7.67 -17.00
C ILE A 166 -9.64 -7.70 -16.16
N GLY A 167 -9.64 -8.47 -15.07
CA GLY A 167 -10.75 -8.52 -14.12
C GLY A 167 -11.03 -7.16 -13.49
N LEU A 168 -9.98 -6.46 -13.03
CA LEU A 168 -10.06 -5.14 -12.44
C LEU A 168 -10.50 -4.05 -13.42
N GLU A 169 -10.11 -4.13 -14.69
CA GLU A 169 -10.63 -3.22 -15.71
C GLU A 169 -12.15 -3.35 -15.83
N SER A 170 -12.66 -4.58 -15.90
CA SER A 170 -14.09 -4.83 -15.92
C SER A 170 -14.77 -4.39 -14.62
N GLU A 171 -14.12 -4.55 -13.46
CA GLU A 171 -14.63 -4.11 -12.17
C GLU A 171 -14.75 -2.59 -12.11
N SER A 172 -13.73 -1.87 -12.57
CA SER A 172 -13.70 -0.41 -12.67
C SER A 172 -14.87 0.12 -13.50
N GLN A 173 -15.02 -0.38 -14.72
CA GLN A 173 -16.01 0.08 -15.68
C GLN A 173 -17.46 -0.18 -15.24
N ARG A 174 -17.71 -1.28 -14.53
CA ARG A 174 -19.07 -1.73 -14.18
C ARG A 174 -19.52 -1.32 -12.78
N PHE A 175 -18.59 -1.17 -11.85
CA PHE A 175 -18.92 -1.03 -10.43
C PHE A 175 -18.02 -0.03 -9.70
N HIS A 176 -16.72 -0.30 -9.66
CA HIS A 176 -15.82 0.33 -8.69
C HIS A 176 -15.72 1.84 -8.88
N HIS A 177 -15.68 2.35 -10.12
CA HIS A 177 -15.58 3.79 -10.36
C HIS A 177 -16.74 4.57 -9.74
N ALA A 178 -17.99 4.13 -10.00
CA ALA A 178 -19.18 4.78 -9.45
C ALA A 178 -19.21 4.70 -7.91
N ASN A 179 -18.90 3.54 -7.34
CA ASN A 179 -18.82 3.35 -5.90
C ASN A 179 -17.69 4.20 -5.26
N TRP A 180 -16.56 4.34 -5.96
CA TRP A 180 -15.44 5.16 -5.52
C TRP A 180 -15.84 6.63 -5.46
N LEU A 181 -16.44 7.17 -6.52
CA LEU A 181 -16.95 8.56 -6.55
C LEU A 181 -17.90 8.85 -5.39
N GLU A 182 -18.83 7.92 -5.11
CA GLU A 182 -19.76 8.07 -3.98
C GLU A 182 -19.03 8.02 -2.62
N THR A 183 -18.04 7.13 -2.50
CA THR A 183 -17.19 7.07 -1.29
C THR A 183 -16.39 8.35 -1.10
N GLN A 184 -15.84 8.94 -2.17
CA GLN A 184 -15.12 10.21 -2.09
C GLN A 184 -16.04 11.35 -1.67
N ARG A 185 -17.25 11.41 -2.23
CA ARG A 185 -18.25 12.42 -1.88
C ARG A 185 -18.64 12.34 -0.40
N THR A 186 -18.94 11.13 0.08
CA THR A 186 -19.38 10.91 1.47
C THR A 186 -18.26 11.13 2.49
N ARG A 187 -17.00 10.87 2.12
CA ARG A 187 -15.84 10.98 3.02
C ARG A 187 -14.97 12.21 2.80
N ALA A 188 -15.34 13.11 1.90
CA ALA A 188 -14.64 14.38 1.68
C ALA A 188 -14.41 15.18 2.98
N PRO A 189 -15.37 15.25 3.94
CA PRO A 189 -15.13 15.92 5.22
C PRO A 189 -14.02 15.29 6.07
N VAL A 190 -13.89 13.96 6.03
CA VAL A 190 -12.82 13.22 6.72
C VAL A 190 -11.46 13.60 6.14
N LEU A 191 -11.35 13.59 4.80
CA LEU A 191 -10.12 13.94 4.10
C LEU A 191 -9.70 15.39 4.41
N ALA A 192 -10.62 16.34 4.34
CA ALA A 192 -10.35 17.74 4.64
C ALA A 192 -9.88 17.95 6.09
N ARG A 193 -10.52 17.27 7.05
CA ARG A 193 -10.13 17.34 8.46
C ARG A 193 -8.76 16.69 8.71
N ALA A 194 -8.49 15.55 8.07
CA ALA A 194 -7.20 14.87 8.18
C ALA A 194 -6.07 15.74 7.63
N ASP A 195 -6.23 16.31 6.44
CA ASP A 195 -5.24 17.21 5.83
C ASP A 195 -5.00 18.45 6.72
N SER A 196 -6.07 19.05 7.25
CA SER A 196 -5.96 20.17 8.19
C SER A 196 -5.16 19.82 9.45
N LEU A 197 -5.49 18.72 10.12
CA LEU A 197 -4.79 18.25 11.33
C LEU A 197 -3.34 17.87 11.04
N TRP A 198 -3.11 17.19 9.91
CA TRP A 198 -1.78 16.80 9.47
C TRP A 198 -0.88 18.01 9.29
N ARG A 199 -1.33 19.00 8.52
CA ARG A 199 -0.53 20.19 8.22
C ARG A 199 -0.28 21.07 9.45
N SER A 200 -1.31 21.27 10.28
CA SER A 200 -1.26 22.29 11.35
C SER A 200 -0.74 21.77 12.68
N VAL A 201 -0.97 20.50 13.01
CA VAL A 201 -0.68 19.94 14.33
C VAL A 201 0.35 18.82 14.25
N TRP A 202 0.14 17.83 13.39
CA TRP A 202 0.91 16.58 13.44
C TRP A 202 2.26 16.68 12.73
N PHE A 203 2.28 17.11 11.47
CA PHE A 203 3.51 17.20 10.68
C PHE A 203 4.59 18.05 11.36
N PRO A 204 4.31 19.24 11.92
CA PRO A 204 5.34 20.03 12.61
C PRO A 204 6.01 19.28 13.77
N LYS A 205 5.26 18.43 14.48
CA LYS A 205 5.78 17.63 15.60
C LYS A 205 6.55 16.39 15.15
N LEU A 206 6.21 15.85 13.98
CA LEU A 206 6.83 14.65 13.41
C LEU A 206 7.96 14.96 12.42
N ALA A 207 8.11 16.20 11.97
CA ALA A 207 9.07 16.59 10.94
C ALA A 207 10.53 16.28 11.30
N GLY A 208 10.90 16.35 12.58
CA GLY A 208 12.23 15.95 13.07
C GLY A 208 12.49 14.47 12.81
N PHE A 209 11.58 13.62 13.28
CA PHE A 209 11.62 12.17 13.05
C PHE A 209 11.67 11.82 11.57
N LEU A 210 10.72 12.32 10.77
CA LEU A 210 10.65 12.06 9.33
C LEU A 210 11.94 12.48 8.59
N ARG A 211 12.58 13.57 9.02
CA ARG A 211 13.86 14.00 8.45
C ARG A 211 15.01 13.06 8.84
N GLY A 212 15.02 12.61 10.10
CA GLY A 212 16.00 11.68 10.65
C GLY A 212 15.94 10.30 10.00
N THR A 213 14.74 9.80 9.72
CA THR A 213 14.48 8.53 9.03
C THR A 213 14.56 8.62 7.50
N GLN A 214 15.08 9.73 6.96
CA GLN A 214 15.19 10.00 5.51
C GLN A 214 13.85 10.03 4.75
N GLN A 215 12.73 10.09 5.45
CA GLN A 215 11.39 10.29 4.91
C GLN A 215 11.09 11.80 4.80
N ARG A 216 11.92 12.54 4.06
CA ARG A 216 11.76 14.01 3.94
C ARG A 216 10.61 14.41 3.03
N ASN A 217 10.44 13.68 1.94
CA ASN A 217 9.41 13.91 0.94
C ASN A 217 8.53 12.67 0.82
N GLY A 218 7.27 12.89 0.50
CA GLY A 218 6.33 11.80 0.33
C GLY A 218 4.91 12.28 0.13
N GLU A 219 4.02 11.31 0.05
CA GLU A 219 2.60 11.51 -0.12
C GLU A 219 1.81 10.45 0.66
N ILE A 220 0.61 10.82 1.07
CA ILE A 220 -0.27 9.98 1.86
C ILE A 220 -1.54 9.77 1.06
N ILE A 221 -1.83 8.52 0.79
CA ILE A 221 -3.03 8.06 0.10
C ILE A 221 -3.95 7.49 1.17
N VAL A 222 -5.18 7.99 1.28
CA VAL A 222 -6.17 7.42 2.20
C VAL A 222 -7.10 6.51 1.42
N SER A 223 -7.29 5.29 1.92
CA SER A 223 -8.06 4.24 1.24
C SER A 223 -9.15 3.66 2.14
N PRO A 224 -10.41 3.52 1.66
CA PRO A 224 -11.48 2.89 2.42
C PRO A 224 -11.33 1.37 2.52
N VAL A 225 -10.39 0.79 1.77
CA VAL A 225 -10.10 -0.65 1.70
C VAL A 225 -9.15 -1.07 2.81
N VAL A 226 -8.23 -0.17 3.18
CA VAL A 226 -7.20 -0.40 4.19
C VAL A 226 -7.70 -0.04 5.58
N GLU A 227 -7.21 -0.74 6.60
CA GLU A 227 -7.51 -0.47 8.01
C GLU A 227 -6.23 -0.29 8.83
N GLY A 228 -5.76 -1.31 9.54
CA GLY A 228 -4.69 -1.17 10.54
C GLY A 228 -3.28 -1.18 9.98
N GLU A 229 -2.97 -2.15 9.14
CA GLU A 229 -1.69 -2.19 8.42
C GLU A 229 -1.82 -1.35 7.17
N GLY A 230 -0.98 -0.35 7.01
CA GLY A 230 -0.92 0.46 5.80
C GLY A 230 -0.10 -0.21 4.70
N ARG A 231 0.27 0.58 3.69
CA ARG A 231 1.26 0.19 2.68
C ARG A 231 2.23 1.32 2.46
N THR A 232 3.50 1.07 2.77
CA THR A 232 4.56 2.04 2.52
C THR A 232 5.54 1.52 1.49
N ILE A 233 5.85 2.36 0.48
CA ILE A 233 6.98 2.15 -0.42
C ILE A 233 7.87 3.39 -0.44
N THR A 234 9.17 3.16 -0.64
CA THR A 234 10.15 4.20 -0.92
C THR A 234 10.85 3.81 -2.23
N ALA A 235 10.19 4.08 -3.36
CA ALA A 235 10.61 3.54 -4.66
C ALA A 235 11.37 4.53 -5.55
N ASP A 236 11.01 5.82 -5.51
CA ASP A 236 11.62 6.84 -6.36
C ASP A 236 12.16 7.99 -5.49
N PRO A 237 13.47 8.28 -5.52
CA PRO A 237 14.04 9.44 -4.84
C PRO A 237 13.37 10.78 -5.21
N ALA A 238 12.76 10.88 -6.40
CA ALA A 238 12.04 12.07 -6.86
C ALA A 238 10.64 12.19 -6.26
N VAL A 239 9.93 11.08 -6.04
CA VAL A 239 8.56 11.07 -5.46
C VAL A 239 8.61 10.98 -3.93
N GLY A 240 9.66 10.35 -3.39
CA GLY A 240 9.82 10.10 -1.97
C GLY A 240 8.99 8.89 -1.50
N THR A 241 8.56 8.93 -0.25
CA THR A 241 7.80 7.83 0.37
C THR A 241 6.32 7.94 0.02
N THR A 242 5.71 6.84 -0.41
CA THR A 242 4.26 6.77 -0.62
C THR A 242 3.67 5.88 0.48
N MET A 243 2.74 6.42 1.25
CA MET A 243 2.00 5.68 2.28
C MET A 243 0.55 5.55 1.88
N VAL A 244 -0.03 4.36 2.01
CA VAL A 244 -1.48 4.15 1.99
C VAL A 244 -1.93 3.82 3.39
N VAL A 245 -2.88 4.59 3.90
CA VAL A 245 -3.46 4.40 5.23
C VAL A 245 -4.99 4.36 5.14
N THR A 246 -5.64 4.02 6.25
CA THR A 246 -7.10 3.95 6.28
C THR A 246 -7.77 5.30 5.98
N LEU A 247 -8.90 5.25 5.30
CA LEU A 247 -9.90 6.31 5.25
C LEU A 247 -11.08 5.87 6.11
N PRO A 248 -11.30 6.42 7.32
CA PRO A 248 -12.39 6.00 8.18
C PRO A 248 -13.77 6.46 7.65
N PRO A 249 -14.88 5.85 8.11
CA PRO A 249 -16.20 6.12 7.57
C PRO A 249 -16.82 7.45 8.03
N SER A 250 -16.31 8.08 9.09
CA SER A 250 -16.89 9.30 9.69
C SER A 250 -15.83 10.26 10.19
N VAL A 251 -16.23 11.54 10.33
CA VAL A 251 -15.35 12.63 10.77
C VAL A 251 -14.87 12.44 12.21
N ASP A 252 -15.68 11.86 13.10
CA ASP A 252 -15.28 11.58 14.49
C ASP A 252 -14.10 10.60 14.58
N ARG A 253 -13.89 9.80 13.54
CA ARG A 253 -12.79 8.83 13.44
C ARG A 253 -11.59 9.36 12.65
N THR A 254 -11.56 10.64 12.27
CA THR A 254 -10.51 11.21 11.41
C THR A 254 -9.09 10.97 11.93
N VAL A 255 -8.90 10.98 13.25
CA VAL A 255 -7.58 10.78 13.88
C VAL A 255 -6.97 9.42 13.55
N GLU A 256 -7.79 8.42 13.19
CA GLU A 256 -7.31 7.09 12.79
C GLU A 256 -6.44 7.13 11.52
N VAL A 257 -6.67 8.10 10.62
CA VAL A 257 -5.78 8.37 9.49
C VAL A 257 -4.36 8.68 9.99
N LEU A 258 -4.27 9.49 11.03
CA LEU A 258 -3.00 9.99 11.58
C LEU A 258 -2.28 8.92 12.41
N TYR A 259 -3.03 8.06 13.10
CA TYR A 259 -2.48 6.85 13.72
C TYR A 259 -1.89 5.88 12.68
N GLY A 260 -2.56 5.72 11.53
CA GLY A 260 -2.03 4.96 10.40
C GLY A 260 -0.72 5.55 9.87
N ILE A 261 -0.67 6.89 9.67
CA ILE A 261 0.55 7.57 9.19
C ILE A 261 1.73 7.33 10.15
N VAL A 262 1.51 7.44 11.46
CA VAL A 262 2.58 7.20 12.46
C VAL A 262 3.07 5.77 12.40
N HIS A 263 2.16 4.79 12.38
CA HIS A 263 2.51 3.37 12.29
C HIS A 263 3.38 3.10 11.05
N GLU A 264 2.92 3.55 9.89
CA GLU A 264 3.64 3.39 8.62
C GLU A 264 4.99 4.10 8.60
N ALA A 265 5.09 5.32 9.14
CA ALA A 265 6.34 6.06 9.22
C ALA A 265 7.39 5.34 10.09
N THR A 266 6.94 4.66 11.14
CA THR A 266 7.83 3.97 12.08
C THR A 266 8.19 2.54 11.66
N GLY A 267 7.59 1.99 10.61
CA GLY A 267 7.79 0.58 10.22
C GLY A 267 9.24 0.25 9.86
N SER A 268 9.89 1.05 9.01
CA SER A 268 11.30 0.83 8.62
C SER A 268 12.27 1.05 9.78
N PHE A 269 11.98 2.05 10.62
CA PHE A 269 12.70 2.33 11.86
C PHE A 269 12.66 1.12 12.82
N ALA A 270 11.47 0.55 13.04
CA ALA A 270 11.30 -0.64 13.86
C ALA A 270 12.03 -1.86 13.28
N ALA A 271 12.02 -2.02 11.94
CA ALA A 271 12.69 -3.14 11.27
C ALA A 271 14.21 -3.13 11.49
N VAL A 272 14.83 -1.94 11.52
CA VAL A 272 16.26 -1.78 11.86
C VAL A 272 16.52 -2.27 13.27
N ALA A 273 15.75 -1.78 14.25
CA ALA A 273 15.92 -2.17 15.65
C ALA A 273 15.71 -3.68 15.87
N VAL A 274 14.74 -4.30 15.20
CA VAL A 274 14.56 -5.76 15.23
C VAL A 274 15.78 -6.47 14.64
N THR A 275 16.23 -6.05 13.45
CA THR A 275 17.34 -6.70 12.74
C THR A 275 18.65 -6.64 13.53
N GLU A 276 18.93 -5.53 14.21
CA GLU A 276 20.14 -5.34 15.02
C GLU A 276 20.16 -6.18 16.31
N ASN A 277 18.98 -6.62 16.78
CA ASN A 277 18.83 -7.30 18.08
C ASN A 277 18.38 -8.76 17.97
N ILE A 278 18.30 -9.32 16.77
CA ILE A 278 18.08 -10.76 16.56
C ILE A 278 19.38 -11.44 16.12
N THR A 279 19.62 -12.64 16.64
CA THR A 279 20.76 -13.47 16.23
C THR A 279 20.56 -14.02 14.81
N PRO A 280 21.65 -14.43 14.12
CA PRO A 280 21.54 -15.09 12.81
C PRO A 280 20.60 -16.31 12.84
N ARG A 281 20.63 -17.11 13.92
CA ARG A 281 19.75 -18.27 14.11
C ARG A 281 18.27 -17.86 14.19
N GLN A 282 17.96 -16.81 14.94
CA GLN A 282 16.60 -16.28 15.04
C GLN A 282 16.12 -15.71 13.71
N LYS A 283 17.00 -15.04 12.96
CA LYS A 283 16.70 -14.54 11.62
C LYS A 283 16.31 -15.67 10.67
N THR A 284 17.09 -16.76 10.64
CA THR A 284 16.74 -17.96 9.84
C THR A 284 15.45 -18.62 10.32
N ALA A 285 15.12 -18.52 11.61
CA ALA A 285 13.87 -19.00 12.18
C ALA A 285 12.67 -18.01 12.03
N GLY A 286 12.80 -16.98 11.18
CA GLY A 286 11.71 -16.04 10.89
C GLY A 286 11.31 -15.16 12.07
N ALA A 287 12.21 -14.90 13.03
CA ALA A 287 11.91 -14.03 14.16
C ALA A 287 11.68 -12.56 13.74
N GLY A 288 12.39 -12.10 12.70
CA GLY A 288 12.23 -10.74 12.17
C GLY A 288 10.79 -10.46 11.75
N ASP A 289 10.26 -11.30 10.86
CA ASP A 289 8.90 -11.15 10.34
C ASP A 289 7.84 -11.23 11.46
N ARG A 290 8.03 -12.13 12.43
CA ARG A 290 7.11 -12.28 13.56
C ARG A 290 7.10 -11.08 14.51
N LEU A 291 8.24 -10.41 14.68
CA LEU A 291 8.37 -9.27 15.58
C LEU A 291 8.04 -7.94 14.91
N GLN A 292 8.02 -7.88 13.58
CA GLN A 292 7.92 -6.65 12.82
C GLN A 292 6.67 -5.83 13.16
N THR A 293 5.49 -6.44 13.14
CA THR A 293 4.24 -5.74 13.47
C THR A 293 4.23 -5.25 14.91
N ALA A 294 4.65 -6.08 15.87
CA ALA A 294 4.74 -5.66 17.27
C ALA A 294 5.72 -4.50 17.46
N ALA A 295 6.90 -4.57 16.83
CA ALA A 295 7.90 -3.53 16.90
C ALA A 295 7.42 -2.22 16.27
N ALA A 296 6.74 -2.27 15.11
CA ALA A 296 6.18 -1.08 14.46
C ALA A 296 5.11 -0.38 15.32
N LEU A 297 4.18 -1.15 15.92
CA LEU A 297 3.19 -0.58 16.84
C LEU A 297 3.81 0.05 18.07
N ARG A 298 4.82 -0.60 18.64
CA ARG A 298 5.55 -0.07 19.80
C ARG A 298 6.36 1.18 19.42
N ALA A 299 6.96 1.21 18.24
CA ALA A 299 7.66 2.38 17.72
C ALA A 299 6.71 3.57 17.52
N GLY A 300 5.53 3.35 16.93
CA GLY A 300 4.49 4.37 16.76
C GLY A 300 4.03 4.95 18.10
N LEU A 301 3.77 4.08 19.09
CA LEU A 301 3.42 4.50 20.44
C LEU A 301 4.52 5.33 21.11
N LEU A 302 5.79 4.89 21.01
CA LEU A 302 6.94 5.63 21.56
C LEU A 302 7.08 7.02 20.92
N LEU A 303 6.95 7.11 19.59
CA LEU A 303 7.03 8.37 18.87
C LEU A 303 5.94 9.34 19.34
N LEU A 304 4.70 8.87 19.50
CA LEU A 304 3.60 9.70 20.00
C LEU A 304 3.81 10.13 21.45
N GLN A 305 4.24 9.22 22.33
CA GLN A 305 4.54 9.57 23.72
C GLN A 305 5.57 10.72 23.84
N ARG A 306 6.51 10.82 22.89
CA ARG A 306 7.52 11.88 22.88
C ARG A 306 7.08 13.17 22.18
N THR A 307 6.29 13.07 21.12
CA THR A 307 6.02 14.21 20.23
C THR A 307 4.60 14.77 20.37
N LEU A 308 3.63 13.90 20.69
CA LEU A 308 2.19 14.15 20.75
C LEU A 308 1.55 13.29 21.87
N PRO A 309 1.91 13.48 23.15
CA PRO A 309 1.53 12.55 24.23
C PRO A 309 0.02 12.43 24.44
N ALA A 310 -0.75 13.47 24.13
CA ALA A 310 -2.21 13.43 24.18
C ALA A 310 -2.84 12.41 23.21
N GLU A 311 -2.12 12.03 22.16
CA GLU A 311 -2.59 11.11 21.12
C GLU A 311 -2.20 9.65 21.38
N ALA A 312 -1.30 9.39 22.34
CA ALA A 312 -0.76 8.06 22.60
C ALA A 312 -1.84 7.06 23.11
N ASP A 313 -2.74 7.49 24.00
CA ASP A 313 -3.83 6.63 24.50
C ASP A 313 -4.82 6.28 23.37
N GLY A 314 -5.17 7.25 22.52
CA GLY A 314 -6.04 7.05 21.37
C GLY A 314 -5.45 6.10 20.33
N TYR A 315 -4.16 6.24 20.03
CA TYR A 315 -3.41 5.31 19.17
C TYR A 315 -3.46 3.88 19.72
N ALA A 316 -3.21 3.69 21.01
CA ALA A 316 -3.24 2.37 21.62
C ALA A 316 -4.64 1.74 21.60
N ARG A 317 -5.69 2.52 21.90
CA ARG A 317 -7.09 2.06 21.79
C ARG A 317 -7.47 1.65 20.37
N PHE A 318 -7.01 2.41 19.39
CA PHE A 318 -7.22 2.13 17.97
C PHE A 318 -6.68 0.73 17.62
N TYR A 319 -5.42 0.45 17.92
CA TYR A 319 -4.82 -0.86 17.57
C TYR A 319 -5.33 -2.01 18.43
N LEU A 320 -5.65 -1.79 19.72
CA LEU A 320 -6.32 -2.80 20.54
C LEU A 320 -7.69 -3.19 19.95
N ARG A 321 -8.45 -2.22 19.43
CA ARG A 321 -9.71 -2.51 18.73
C ARG A 321 -9.47 -3.36 17.50
N LEU A 322 -8.43 -3.08 16.73
CA LEU A 322 -8.09 -3.84 15.53
C LEU A 322 -7.60 -5.25 15.84
N LEU A 323 -6.97 -5.45 16.99
CA LEU A 323 -6.63 -6.77 17.53
C LEU A 323 -7.87 -7.54 18.01
N GLY A 324 -9.04 -6.89 18.08
CA GLY A 324 -10.26 -7.48 18.65
C GLY A 324 -10.22 -7.60 20.18
N LEU A 325 -9.34 -6.84 20.84
CA LEU A 325 -9.20 -6.83 22.29
C LEU A 325 -10.18 -5.84 22.93
N PRO A 326 -10.62 -6.11 24.17
CA PRO A 326 -11.52 -5.21 24.89
C PRO A 326 -10.88 -3.84 25.11
N GLN A 327 -11.71 -2.80 25.13
CA GLN A 327 -11.24 -1.44 25.40
C GLN A 327 -10.83 -1.32 26.87
N PRO A 328 -9.58 -0.92 27.15
CA PRO A 328 -9.09 -0.80 28.52
C PRO A 328 -9.64 0.46 29.21
N ALA A 329 -9.50 0.53 30.53
CA ALA A 329 -9.84 1.72 31.31
C ALA A 329 -9.04 2.96 30.84
N ALA A 330 -9.49 4.14 31.22
CA ALA A 330 -8.79 5.40 30.92
C ALA A 330 -7.33 5.34 31.41
N GLY A 331 -6.36 5.72 30.55
CA GLY A 331 -4.93 5.72 30.88
C GLY A 331 -4.24 4.34 30.86
N ALA A 332 -4.97 3.24 30.67
CA ALA A 332 -4.41 1.89 30.62
C ALA A 332 -4.21 1.36 29.17
N ALA A 333 -4.51 2.17 28.15
CA ALA A 333 -4.45 1.70 26.77
C ALA A 333 -3.03 1.40 26.31
N ALA A 334 -2.06 2.25 26.67
CA ALA A 334 -0.66 2.04 26.36
C ALA A 334 -0.21 0.68 26.91
N SER A 335 -0.24 0.48 28.23
CA SER A 335 0.18 -0.78 28.87
C SER A 335 -0.55 -2.02 28.36
N SER A 336 -1.83 -1.89 27.99
CA SER A 336 -2.60 -2.98 27.38
C SER A 336 -2.08 -3.34 25.99
N LEU A 337 -1.74 -2.35 25.15
CA LEU A 337 -1.09 -2.60 23.86
C LEU A 337 0.29 -3.21 24.06
N GLU A 338 1.03 -2.75 25.07
CA GLU A 338 2.35 -3.29 25.40
C GLU A 338 2.31 -4.78 25.76
N ALA A 339 1.30 -5.19 26.52
CA ALA A 339 1.06 -6.58 26.88
C ALA A 339 0.57 -7.42 25.68
N ALA A 340 -0.25 -6.84 24.80
CA ALA A 340 -0.76 -7.52 23.62
C ALA A 340 0.32 -7.73 22.54
N MET A 341 1.29 -6.82 22.44
CA MET A 341 2.35 -6.80 21.43
C MET A 341 3.73 -6.79 22.10
N PRO A 342 4.15 -7.92 22.70
CA PRO A 342 5.42 -8.01 23.41
C PRO A 342 6.60 -7.95 22.45
N ILE A 343 7.60 -7.15 22.81
CA ILE A 343 8.92 -7.10 22.17
C ILE A 343 10.00 -7.21 23.24
N SER A 344 11.22 -7.60 22.87
CA SER A 344 12.30 -7.72 23.85
C SER A 344 12.74 -6.33 24.37
N PRO A 345 13.22 -6.25 25.62
CA PRO A 345 13.73 -5.00 26.17
C PRO A 345 14.86 -4.39 25.33
N GLU A 346 15.71 -5.21 24.71
CA GLU A 346 16.83 -4.77 23.89
C GLU A 346 16.35 -4.03 22.63
N ILE A 347 15.35 -4.59 21.92
CA ILE A 347 14.73 -3.94 20.76
C ILE A 347 14.11 -2.60 21.17
N LEU A 348 13.41 -2.57 22.31
CA LEU A 348 12.78 -1.37 22.85
C LEU A 348 13.80 -0.28 23.17
N GLU A 349 14.90 -0.63 23.84
CA GLU A 349 15.97 0.30 24.18
C GLU A 349 16.72 0.82 22.94
N THR A 350 16.96 -0.02 21.93
CA THR A 350 17.49 0.43 20.64
C THR A 350 16.57 1.45 19.98
N MET A 351 15.27 1.19 19.93
CA MET A 351 14.30 2.14 19.37
C MET A 351 14.31 3.46 20.16
N LYS A 352 14.30 3.44 21.50
CA LYS A 352 14.37 4.67 22.30
C LYS A 352 15.61 5.50 21.98
N LYS A 353 16.80 4.88 21.95
CA LYS A 353 18.06 5.55 21.64
C LYS A 353 18.05 6.15 20.23
N GLN A 354 17.61 5.39 19.23
CA GLN A 354 17.53 5.87 17.85
C GLN A 354 16.51 7.01 17.71
N LEU A 355 15.37 6.92 18.39
CA LEU A 355 14.35 7.97 18.40
C LEU A 355 14.90 9.27 19.00
N ASP A 356 15.63 9.19 20.12
CA ASP A 356 16.27 10.35 20.75
C ASP A 356 17.26 11.03 19.80
N LEU A 357 18.02 10.26 19.02
CA LEU A 357 18.92 10.80 17.99
C LEU A 357 18.16 11.52 16.87
N TYR A 358 17.06 10.95 16.37
CA TYR A 358 16.28 11.56 15.29
C TYR A 358 15.50 12.80 15.73
N LEU A 359 15.03 12.84 16.97
CA LEU A 359 14.32 13.99 17.53
C LEU A 359 15.26 15.10 18.02
N GLY A 360 16.44 14.75 18.54
CA GLY A 360 17.43 15.69 19.03
C GLY A 360 18.12 16.53 17.94
N GLY A 361 18.01 16.09 16.68
CA GLY A 361 18.72 16.68 15.55
C GLY A 361 20.18 16.22 15.52
N LEU A 362 20.60 15.62 14.42
CA LEU A 362 22.02 15.37 14.12
C LEU A 362 22.74 16.67 13.78
#